data_AF-A0A445BMR5-F1
#
_entry.id   AF-A0A445BMR5-F1
#
_cell.length_a   1.000
_cell.length_b   1.000
_cell.length_c   1.000
_cell.angle_alpha   90.00
_cell.angle_beta   90.00
_cell.angle_gamma   90.00
#
_symmetry.space_group_name_H-M   'P 1'
#
loop_
_entity.id
_entity.type
_entity.pdbx_description
1 polymer ?
#
loop_
_entity_poly.entity_id
_entity_poly.type
_entity_poly.pdbx_seq_one_letter_code
_entity_poly.pdbx_strand_id
1 'polypeptide(L)'
;MHHSNPRMGVTVGLKVLSLVAIASLLVFEEWVSTPACNLVDPFEDPKFEDDPENLKVMLVADLLLLGSESGYLSVFFRDYYISKFFRKSFESLKPDLLLVLGDVSAKGSELTRSKWTSVLQQFYQILGPFVDLPFHAVLGDRDIGDCSDLDLNKVNWISSKLPGLDPSGCGAFEINNISFVTLNAVALLCGNNSLRFGIEKVIERESLEFLNETGGINDSINTTDANYNFMWRVHSMPSGSGPVILLHFPLKQTGNQRQGGIDTLKRSPISLIEGLNEVSKPREHIGAGLYKLRHTLPQNASEYILRALKPR
;
A
#
# COMPACT_ATOMS: atom_id res chain seq x y z
N MET A 1 0.24 67.55 26.32
CA MET A 1 1.15 66.83 25.38
C MET A 1 1.20 65.36 25.77
N HIS A 2 0.35 64.52 25.19
CA HIS A 2 0.49 63.07 25.31
C HIS A 2 1.17 62.59 24.03
N HIS A 3 2.48 62.37 24.09
CA HIS A 3 3.20 61.65 23.04
C HIS A 3 2.79 60.17 23.11
N SER A 4 1.76 59.79 22.35
CA SER A 4 1.49 58.38 22.05
C SER A 4 2.67 57.85 21.24
N ASN A 5 3.51 57.04 21.87
CA ASN A 5 4.76 56.53 21.31
C ASN A 5 4.45 55.52 20.17
N PRO A 6 4.67 55.88 18.88
CA PRO A 6 4.24 55.06 17.74
C PRO A 6 4.95 53.69 17.69
N ARG A 7 6.11 53.56 18.34
CA ARG A 7 6.84 52.28 18.45
C ARG A 7 6.08 51.21 19.24
N MET A 8 5.25 51.61 20.21
CA MET A 8 4.51 50.67 21.06
C MET A 8 3.36 50.01 20.29
N GLY A 9 2.64 50.77 19.45
CA GLY A 9 1.58 50.23 18.58
C GLY A 9 2.10 49.25 17.52
N VAL A 10 3.25 49.55 16.90
CA VAL A 10 3.87 48.66 15.90
C VAL A 10 4.37 47.34 16.51
N THR A 11 4.96 47.41 17.71
CA THR A 11 5.47 46.22 18.40
C THR A 11 4.33 45.31 18.89
N VAL A 12 3.22 45.89 19.36
CA VAL A 12 2.01 45.13 19.74
C VAL A 12 1.35 44.52 18.50
N GLY A 13 1.25 45.27 17.40
CA GLY A 13 0.72 44.76 16.13
C GLY A 13 1.52 43.58 15.57
N LEU A 14 2.85 43.63 15.63
CA LEU A 14 3.71 42.54 15.18
C LEU A 14 3.55 41.27 16.04
N LYS A 15 3.41 41.42 17.37
CA LYS A 15 3.17 40.29 18.29
C LYS A 15 1.81 39.63 18.04
N VAL A 16 0.76 40.44 17.82
CA VAL A 16 -0.58 39.93 17.49
C VAL A 16 -0.55 39.20 16.15
N LEU A 17 0.12 39.77 15.13
CA LEU A 17 0.27 39.13 13.83
C LEU A 17 1.00 37.79 13.92
N SER A 18 2.09 37.71 14.70
CA SER A 18 2.80 36.45 14.94
C SER A 18 1.92 35.42 15.66
N LEU A 19 1.13 35.83 16.65
CA LEU A 19 0.19 34.92 17.34
C LEU A 19 -0.88 34.38 16.39
N VAL A 20 -1.47 35.24 15.55
CA VAL A 20 -2.46 34.82 14.54
C VAL A 20 -1.84 33.87 13.52
N ALA A 21 -0.61 34.14 13.08
CA ALA A 21 0.11 33.26 12.16
C ALA A 21 0.37 31.88 12.77
N ILE A 22 0.83 31.82 14.03
CA ILE A 22 1.05 30.56 14.74
C ILE A 22 -0.26 29.81 14.92
N ALA A 23 -1.33 30.48 15.36
CA ALA A 23 -2.64 29.86 15.53
C ALA A 23 -3.17 29.31 14.19
N SER A 24 -3.04 30.08 13.11
CA SER A 24 -3.46 29.65 11.77
C SER A 24 -2.67 28.42 11.30
N LEU A 25 -1.37 28.37 11.58
CA LEU A 25 -0.53 27.22 11.24
C LEU A 25 -0.93 25.97 12.04
N LEU A 26 -1.26 26.11 13.32
CA LEU A 26 -1.79 25.01 14.14
C LEU A 26 -3.15 24.51 13.62
N VAL A 27 -4.05 25.41 13.24
CA VAL A 27 -5.36 25.03 12.66
C VAL A 27 -5.16 24.32 11.31
N PHE A 28 -4.27 24.83 10.46
CA PHE A 28 -3.97 24.22 9.17
C PHE A 28 -3.34 22.82 9.32
N GLU A 29 -2.37 22.70 10.22
CA GLU A 29 -1.69 21.44 10.55
C GLU A 29 -2.67 20.42 11.16
N GLU A 30 -3.63 20.88 11.96
CA GLU A 30 -4.69 20.04 12.49
C GLU A 30 -5.65 19.58 11.40
N TRP A 31 -6.06 20.48 10.52
CA TRP A 31 -6.96 20.21 9.40
C TRP A 31 -6.36 19.24 8.39
N VAL A 32 -5.13 19.46 7.92
CA VAL A 32 -4.50 18.64 6.87
C VAL A 32 -4.24 17.21 7.30
N SER A 33 -4.04 16.97 8.60
CA SER A 33 -3.83 15.62 9.15
C SER A 33 -5.12 14.91 9.56
N THR A 34 -6.26 15.60 9.53
CA THR A 34 -7.53 14.98 9.90
C THR A 34 -8.12 14.31 8.66
N PRO A 35 -8.42 13.00 8.71
CA PRO A 35 -9.05 12.33 7.58
C PRO A 35 -10.43 12.95 7.31
N ALA A 36 -10.63 13.43 6.09
CA ALA A 36 -11.94 13.89 5.64
C ALA A 36 -12.83 12.67 5.38
N CYS A 37 -13.76 12.41 6.29
CA CYS A 37 -14.71 11.30 6.16
C CYS A 37 -16.02 11.86 5.61
N ASN A 38 -16.34 11.52 4.36
CA ASN A 38 -17.73 11.61 3.92
C ASN A 38 -18.38 10.30 4.32
N LEU A 39 -19.18 10.33 5.38
CA LEU A 39 -20.06 9.21 5.72
C LEU A 39 -21.02 9.07 4.54
N VAL A 40 -20.89 7.99 3.78
CA VAL A 40 -21.92 7.60 2.82
C VAL A 40 -23.14 7.27 3.68
N ASP A 41 -24.22 8.02 3.46
CA ASP A 41 -25.36 8.06 4.37
C ASP A 41 -25.95 6.64 4.53
N PRO A 42 -26.01 6.08 5.75
CA PRO A 42 -26.53 4.73 5.98
C PRO A 42 -27.98 4.53 5.53
N PHE A 43 -28.69 5.63 5.26
CA PHE A 43 -30.09 5.61 4.82
C PHE A 43 -30.30 5.19 3.37
N GLU A 44 -29.25 5.02 2.56
CA GLU A 44 -29.38 4.40 1.21
C GLU A 44 -29.24 2.86 1.23
N ASP A 45 -28.74 2.26 2.33
CA ASP A 45 -28.69 0.79 2.45
C ASP A 45 -28.76 0.35 3.93
N PRO A 46 -29.90 -0.21 4.42
CA PRO A 46 -30.16 -0.52 5.84
C PRO A 46 -29.29 -1.66 6.42
N LYS A 47 -28.19 -2.04 5.76
CA LYS A 47 -27.22 -3.04 6.21
C LYS A 47 -25.99 -2.47 6.90
N PHE A 48 -25.81 -1.15 6.91
CA PHE A 48 -24.67 -0.47 7.54
C PHE A 48 -25.05 0.17 8.88
N GLU A 49 -25.77 -0.57 9.74
CA GLU A 49 -25.66 -0.27 11.17
C GLU A 49 -24.21 -0.54 11.60
N ASP A 50 -23.68 0.27 12.52
CA ASP A 50 -22.35 0.12 13.12
C ASP A 50 -22.36 -1.11 14.04
N ASP A 51 -22.54 -2.28 13.42
CA ASP A 51 -22.52 -3.57 14.07
C ASP A 51 -21.07 -3.84 14.51
N PRO A 52 -20.82 -4.07 15.82
CA PRO A 52 -19.50 -4.44 16.30
C PRO A 52 -18.94 -5.72 15.66
N GLU A 53 -19.76 -6.51 14.95
CA GLU A 53 -19.33 -7.70 14.20
C GLU A 53 -18.74 -7.37 12.80
N ASN A 54 -18.92 -6.14 12.29
CA ASN A 54 -18.39 -5.74 10.99
C ASN A 54 -16.88 -5.50 11.04
N LEU A 55 -16.12 -6.21 10.19
CA LEU A 55 -14.67 -6.00 10.02
C LEU A 55 -14.39 -4.61 9.41
N LYS A 56 -13.70 -3.74 10.15
CA LYS A 56 -13.26 -2.43 9.68
C LYS A 56 -11.84 -2.51 9.15
N VAL A 57 -11.68 -2.30 7.85
CA VAL A 57 -10.36 -2.38 7.19
C VAL A 57 -9.91 -0.99 6.76
N MET A 58 -8.70 -0.59 7.15
CA MET A 58 -8.03 0.59 6.61
C MET A 58 -7.12 0.14 5.45
N LEU A 59 -7.33 0.69 4.25
CA LEU A 59 -6.50 0.41 3.08
C LEU A 59 -5.61 1.60 2.76
N VAL A 60 -4.32 1.35 2.55
CA VAL A 60 -3.34 2.34 2.15
C VAL A 60 -2.49 1.79 1.02
N ALA A 61 -2.18 2.60 0.02
CA ALA A 61 -1.32 2.24 -1.11
C ALA A 61 -0.27 3.33 -1.32
N ASP A 62 0.78 3.01 -2.08
CA ASP A 62 1.72 4.00 -2.64
C ASP A 62 2.36 4.91 -1.57
N LEU A 63 2.86 4.32 -0.48
CA LEU A 63 3.58 5.08 0.55
C LEU A 63 4.87 5.70 0.01
N LEU A 64 5.49 5.09 -1.00
CA LEU A 64 6.61 5.62 -1.75
C LEU A 64 7.73 6.16 -0.85
N LEU A 65 8.10 5.34 0.13
CA LEU A 65 9.13 5.64 1.11
C LEU A 65 10.52 5.56 0.48
N LEU A 66 11.38 6.48 0.90
CA LEU A 66 12.72 6.66 0.32
C LEU A 66 13.82 6.08 1.22
N GLY A 67 13.49 5.69 2.45
CA GLY A 67 14.44 5.20 3.45
C GLY A 67 15.58 6.19 3.66
N SER A 68 16.81 5.69 3.54
CA SER A 68 18.03 6.50 3.68
C SER A 68 18.26 7.50 2.55
N GLU A 69 17.52 7.43 1.44
CA GLU A 69 17.56 8.44 0.37
C GLU A 69 16.58 9.61 0.64
N SER A 70 15.87 9.60 1.76
CA SER A 70 14.98 10.71 2.14
C SER A 70 15.77 11.97 2.47
N GLY A 71 15.45 13.08 1.79
CA GLY A 71 15.94 14.39 2.16
C GLY A 71 15.26 14.90 3.43
N TYR A 72 15.88 15.87 4.11
CA TYR A 72 15.36 16.45 5.35
C TYR A 72 13.88 16.87 5.25
N LEU A 73 13.50 17.55 4.15
CA LEU A 73 12.11 17.98 3.94
C LEU A 73 11.12 16.80 3.83
N SER A 74 11.54 15.67 3.28
CA SER A 74 10.69 14.48 3.19
C SER A 74 10.42 13.91 4.58
N VAL A 75 11.46 13.80 5.42
CA VAL A 75 11.31 13.24 6.77
C VAL A 75 10.48 14.17 7.66
N PHE A 76 10.79 15.47 7.66
CA PHE A 76 10.16 16.40 8.60
C PHE A 76 8.75 16.83 8.21
N PHE A 77 8.41 16.87 6.92
CA PHE A 77 7.06 17.24 6.49
C PHE A 77 6.26 16.01 6.12
N ARG A 78 6.67 15.26 5.10
CA ARG A 78 5.86 14.16 4.57
C ARG A 78 5.63 13.08 5.62
N ASP A 79 6.71 12.54 6.21
CA ASP A 79 6.56 11.41 7.13
C ASP A 79 5.85 11.83 8.43
N TYR A 80 6.09 13.07 8.91
CA TYR A 80 5.35 13.64 10.03
C TYR A 80 3.84 13.70 9.76
N TYR A 81 3.43 14.26 8.60
CA TYR A 81 2.01 14.37 8.26
C TYR A 81 1.36 13.00 8.02
N ILE A 82 2.06 12.07 7.37
CA ILE A 82 1.56 10.70 7.16
C ILE A 82 1.41 10.00 8.52
N SER A 83 2.39 10.10 9.41
CA SER A 83 2.32 9.49 10.75
C SER A 83 1.17 10.08 11.58
N LYS A 84 1.00 11.41 11.55
CA LYS A 84 -0.12 12.08 12.23
C LYS A 84 -1.47 11.67 11.62
N PHE A 85 -1.54 11.52 10.31
CA PHE A 85 -2.73 11.04 9.60
C PHE A 85 -3.10 9.61 10.01
N PHE A 86 -2.12 8.69 10.04
CA PHE A 86 -2.34 7.33 10.55
C PHE A 86 -2.87 7.36 11.97
N ARG A 87 -2.21 8.10 12.88
CA ARG A 87 -2.65 8.21 14.28
C ARG A 87 -4.10 8.64 14.39
N LYS A 88 -4.46 9.74 13.72
CA LYS A 88 -5.84 10.25 13.75
C LYS A 88 -6.84 9.29 13.14
N SER A 89 -6.45 8.60 12.07
CA SER A 89 -7.29 7.59 11.41
C SER A 89 -7.54 6.40 12.33
N PHE A 90 -6.51 5.89 13.00
CA PHE A 90 -6.66 4.79 13.97
C PHE A 90 -7.51 5.20 15.18
N GLU A 91 -7.28 6.39 15.73
CA GLU A 91 -8.05 6.92 16.88
C GLU A 91 -9.53 7.15 16.52
N SER A 92 -9.81 7.67 15.32
CA SER A 92 -11.16 8.05 14.89
C SER A 92 -11.96 6.87 14.32
N LEU A 93 -11.33 6.02 13.49
CA LEU A 93 -12.00 4.97 12.74
C LEU A 93 -11.93 3.61 13.43
N LYS A 94 -10.93 3.41 14.31
CA LYS A 94 -10.68 2.15 15.04
C LYS A 94 -10.76 0.92 14.12
N PRO A 95 -9.95 0.85 13.05
CA PRO A 95 -9.93 -0.31 12.17
C PRO A 95 -9.40 -1.54 12.90
N ASP A 96 -9.87 -2.72 12.48
CA ASP A 96 -9.43 -4.03 12.96
C ASP A 96 -8.22 -4.56 12.18
N LEU A 97 -8.04 -4.07 10.95
CA LEU A 97 -6.99 -4.50 10.03
C LEU A 97 -6.45 -3.32 9.21
N LEU A 98 -5.11 -3.26 9.06
CA LEU A 98 -4.45 -2.40 8.08
C LEU A 98 -3.98 -3.23 6.87
N LEU A 99 -4.44 -2.86 5.67
CA LEU A 99 -3.95 -3.40 4.42
C LEU A 99 -3.06 -2.39 3.71
N VAL A 100 -1.81 -2.77 3.44
CA VAL A 100 -0.87 -1.97 2.65
C VAL A 100 -0.76 -2.55 1.25
N LEU A 101 -1.43 -1.91 0.30
CA LEU A 101 -1.52 -2.31 -1.09
C LEU A 101 -0.32 -1.79 -1.89
N GLY A 102 0.85 -2.43 -1.72
CA GLY A 102 1.99 -2.22 -2.60
C GLY A 102 2.69 -0.86 -2.50
N ASP A 103 3.81 -0.78 -3.22
CA ASP A 103 4.65 0.39 -3.39
C ASP A 103 4.99 1.08 -2.06
N VAL A 104 5.41 0.24 -1.10
CA VAL A 104 5.93 0.69 0.20
C VAL A 104 7.14 1.59 -0.05
N SER A 105 8.01 1.23 -1.00
CA SER A 105 9.14 2.06 -1.39
C SER A 105 8.97 2.71 -2.75
N ALA A 106 9.50 3.92 -2.90
CA ALA A 106 9.53 4.59 -4.20
C ALA A 106 10.47 3.95 -5.23
N LYS A 107 11.50 3.22 -4.78
CA LYS A 107 12.59 2.67 -5.62
C LYS A 107 13.05 1.29 -5.18
N GLY A 108 12.20 0.53 -4.51
CA GLY A 108 12.60 -0.71 -3.88
C GLY A 108 13.32 -1.72 -4.73
N SER A 109 12.89 -1.81 -5.98
CA SER A 109 13.49 -2.67 -6.97
C SER A 109 14.97 -2.33 -7.24
N GLU A 110 15.38 -1.08 -7.01
CA GLU A 110 16.74 -0.58 -7.23
C GLU A 110 17.60 -0.60 -5.95
N LEU A 111 16.99 -0.87 -4.79
CA LEU A 111 17.67 -0.78 -3.50
C LEU A 111 18.47 -2.04 -3.17
N THR A 112 19.60 -1.84 -2.50
CA THR A 112 20.30 -2.92 -1.82
C THR A 112 19.50 -3.38 -0.59
N ARG A 113 19.75 -4.60 -0.13
CA ARG A 113 19.14 -5.14 1.11
C ARG A 113 19.32 -4.21 2.31
N SER A 114 20.48 -3.57 2.45
CA SER A 114 20.75 -2.62 3.54
C SER A 114 19.91 -1.34 3.43
N LYS A 115 19.76 -0.78 2.22
CA LYS A 115 18.92 0.40 2.00
C LYS A 115 17.43 0.09 2.18
N TRP A 116 17.00 -1.12 1.81
CA TRP A 116 15.64 -1.59 2.04
C TRP A 116 15.30 -1.67 3.53
N THR A 117 16.24 -2.10 4.38
CA THR A 117 16.04 -2.04 5.84
C THR A 117 15.74 -0.63 6.34
N SER A 118 16.36 0.41 5.76
CA SER A 118 16.04 1.79 6.10
C SER A 118 14.61 2.19 5.68
N VAL A 119 14.10 1.65 4.57
CA VAL A 119 12.70 1.83 4.17
C VAL A 119 11.76 1.20 5.18
N LEU A 120 12.04 -0.03 5.63
CA LEU A 120 11.23 -0.71 6.63
C LEU A 120 11.25 0.03 7.97
N GLN A 121 12.41 0.53 8.40
CA GLN A 121 12.50 1.36 9.60
C GLN A 121 11.63 2.61 9.50
N GLN A 122 11.69 3.32 8.36
CA GLN A 122 10.83 4.48 8.10
C GLN A 122 9.34 4.09 8.10
N PHE A 123 8.99 2.96 7.48
CA PHE A 123 7.63 2.44 7.45
C PHE A 123 7.07 2.21 8.86
N TYR A 124 7.78 1.47 9.71
CA TYR A 124 7.37 1.24 11.09
C TYR A 124 7.34 2.52 11.94
N GLN A 125 8.24 3.47 11.70
CA GLN A 125 8.22 4.78 12.37
C GLN A 125 6.96 5.58 12.02
N ILE A 126 6.55 5.55 10.75
CA ILE A 126 5.35 6.25 10.29
C ILE A 126 4.09 5.63 10.89
N LEU A 127 3.99 4.29 10.92
CA LEU A 127 2.89 3.59 11.57
C LEU A 127 2.83 3.83 13.09
N GLY A 128 3.98 4.11 13.71
CA GLY A 128 4.04 4.56 15.11
C GLY A 128 3.59 3.48 16.11
N PRO A 129 2.86 3.83 17.17
CA PRO A 129 2.43 2.86 18.20
C PRO A 129 1.34 1.89 17.71
N PHE A 130 0.77 2.11 16.52
CA PHE A 130 -0.27 1.24 15.95
C PHE A 130 0.29 -0.02 15.28
N VAL A 131 1.57 -0.34 15.49
CA VAL A 131 2.19 -1.60 15.07
C VAL A 131 1.58 -2.81 15.79
N ASP A 132 0.87 -2.59 16.90
CA ASP A 132 0.09 -3.64 17.59
C ASP A 132 -1.18 -4.03 16.81
N LEU A 133 -1.63 -3.20 15.85
CA LEU A 133 -2.73 -3.58 14.96
C LEU A 133 -2.24 -4.59 13.93
N PRO A 134 -3.02 -5.65 13.66
CA PRO A 134 -2.76 -6.53 12.53
C PRO A 134 -2.61 -5.76 11.23
N PHE A 135 -1.53 -6.04 10.49
CA PHE A 135 -1.40 -5.53 9.14
C PHE A 135 -0.88 -6.59 8.18
N HIS A 136 -1.29 -6.46 6.92
CA HIS A 136 -0.80 -7.27 5.82
C HIS A 136 -0.37 -6.35 4.67
N ALA A 137 0.74 -6.69 4.01
CA ALA A 137 1.27 -5.90 2.91
C ALA A 137 1.36 -6.73 1.62
N VAL A 138 0.98 -6.10 0.52
CA VAL A 138 1.11 -6.62 -0.85
C VAL A 138 2.37 -6.00 -1.47
N LEU A 139 3.00 -6.68 -2.43
CA LEU A 139 4.14 -6.15 -3.18
C LEU A 139 3.68 -5.40 -4.43
N GLY A 140 4.21 -4.20 -4.64
CA GLY A 140 4.01 -3.43 -5.87
C GLY A 140 5.22 -3.42 -6.81
N ASP A 141 5.08 -2.84 -8.01
CA ASP A 141 6.17 -2.79 -9.00
C ASP A 141 7.35 -1.96 -8.55
N ARG A 142 7.14 -0.94 -7.70
CA ARG A 142 8.25 -0.18 -7.14
C ARG A 142 9.03 -0.97 -6.12
N ASP A 143 8.39 -1.94 -5.45
CA ASP A 143 9.06 -2.78 -4.46
C ASP A 143 9.93 -3.85 -5.14
N ILE A 144 9.39 -4.57 -6.13
CA ILE A 144 10.05 -5.75 -6.71
C ILE A 144 10.63 -5.55 -8.11
N GLY A 145 10.13 -4.57 -8.86
CA GLY A 145 10.60 -4.22 -10.21
C GLY A 145 9.62 -4.61 -11.30
N ASP A 146 10.02 -4.38 -12.54
CA ASP A 146 9.25 -4.81 -13.70
C ASP A 146 9.61 -6.23 -14.16
N CYS A 147 9.05 -6.69 -15.28
CA CYS A 147 9.30 -8.03 -15.80
C CYS A 147 10.78 -8.32 -16.12
N SER A 148 11.60 -7.30 -16.36
CA SER A 148 13.03 -7.47 -16.61
C SER A 148 13.86 -7.55 -15.32
N ASP A 149 13.35 -6.98 -14.23
CA ASP A 149 14.01 -6.94 -12.91
C ASP A 149 13.45 -7.97 -11.91
N LEU A 150 12.46 -8.76 -12.33
CA LEU A 150 11.76 -9.73 -11.51
C LEU A 150 12.66 -10.94 -11.21
N ASP A 151 13.17 -11.00 -9.97
CA ASP A 151 14.06 -12.05 -9.49
C ASP A 151 13.49 -12.76 -8.24
N LEU A 152 13.54 -14.09 -8.24
CA LEU A 152 13.01 -14.92 -7.15
C LEU A 152 13.69 -14.63 -5.81
N ASN A 153 15.02 -14.48 -5.79
CA ASN A 153 15.75 -14.29 -4.54
C ASN A 153 15.47 -12.92 -3.93
N LYS A 154 15.29 -11.91 -4.78
CA LYS A 154 14.91 -10.55 -4.39
C LYS A 154 13.48 -10.52 -3.86
N VAL A 155 12.51 -11.10 -4.58
CA VAL A 155 11.12 -11.17 -4.14
C VAL A 155 11.01 -11.94 -2.83
N ASN A 156 11.62 -13.11 -2.72
CA ASN A 156 11.64 -13.87 -1.47
C ASN A 156 12.22 -13.06 -0.31
N TRP A 157 13.35 -12.39 -0.54
CA TRP A 157 13.97 -11.59 0.50
C TRP A 157 13.09 -10.42 0.95
N ILE A 158 12.46 -9.68 0.03
CA ILE A 158 11.53 -8.58 0.37
C ILE A 158 10.30 -9.12 1.08
N SER A 159 9.69 -10.19 0.55
CA SER A 159 8.51 -10.85 1.13
C SER A 159 8.77 -11.31 2.56
N SER A 160 9.96 -11.85 2.84
CA SER A 160 10.34 -12.28 4.20
C SER A 160 10.43 -11.15 5.23
N LYS A 161 10.32 -9.88 4.80
CA LYS A 161 10.30 -8.70 5.68
C LYS A 161 8.92 -8.13 5.92
N LEU A 162 7.92 -8.62 5.19
CA LEU A 162 6.54 -8.19 5.31
C LEU A 162 5.71 -9.37 5.87
N PRO A 163 4.71 -9.09 6.71
CA PRO A 163 3.94 -10.15 7.36
C PRO A 163 3.05 -10.90 6.35
N GLY A 164 3.06 -12.22 6.44
CA GLY A 164 2.11 -13.08 5.73
C GLY A 164 2.40 -13.33 4.25
N LEU A 165 3.60 -12.99 3.75
CA LEU A 165 4.02 -13.29 2.38
C LEU A 165 4.95 -14.50 2.30
N ASP A 166 4.72 -15.33 1.29
CA ASP A 166 5.55 -16.46 0.89
C ASP A 166 6.73 -16.01 -0.01
N PRO A 167 7.65 -16.93 -0.40
CA PRO A 167 8.77 -16.60 -1.27
C PRO A 167 8.40 -16.03 -2.65
N SER A 168 7.13 -16.17 -3.07
CA SER A 168 6.62 -15.67 -4.35
C SER A 168 5.94 -14.30 -4.21
N GLY A 169 5.88 -13.75 -3.00
CA GLY A 169 5.14 -12.53 -2.71
C GLY A 169 3.63 -12.73 -2.70
N CYS A 170 3.17 -13.95 -2.42
CA CYS A 170 1.76 -14.29 -2.27
C CYS A 170 1.45 -14.62 -0.81
N GLY A 171 0.19 -14.60 -0.41
CA GLY A 171 -0.21 -14.90 0.96
C GLY A 171 -1.69 -15.22 1.05
N ALA A 172 -2.07 -15.86 2.15
CA ALA A 172 -3.46 -16.06 2.51
C ALA A 172 -3.60 -15.94 4.03
N PHE A 173 -4.67 -15.29 4.48
CA PHE A 173 -4.97 -15.10 5.89
C PHE A 173 -6.46 -14.87 6.10
N GLU A 174 -6.93 -15.06 7.33
CA GLU A 174 -8.34 -14.90 7.71
C GLU A 174 -8.47 -14.04 8.97
N ILE A 175 -9.46 -13.15 8.98
CA ILE A 175 -9.83 -12.34 10.14
C ILE A 175 -11.34 -12.16 10.17
N ASN A 176 -11.96 -12.34 11.34
CA ASN A 176 -13.41 -12.27 11.54
C ASN A 176 -14.22 -13.06 10.48
N ASN A 177 -13.81 -14.30 10.18
CA ASN A 177 -14.44 -15.15 9.17
C ASN A 177 -14.41 -14.58 7.74
N ILE A 178 -13.49 -13.65 7.46
CA ILE A 178 -13.21 -13.10 6.13
C ILE A 178 -11.81 -13.57 5.71
N SER A 179 -11.75 -14.31 4.61
CA SER A 179 -10.54 -14.84 4.00
C SER A 179 -10.01 -13.84 2.98
N PHE A 180 -8.71 -13.64 2.99
CA PHE A 180 -7.98 -12.76 2.09
C PHE A 180 -6.90 -13.55 1.39
N VAL A 181 -6.77 -13.36 0.08
CA VAL A 181 -5.73 -13.96 -0.74
C VAL A 181 -4.95 -12.86 -1.47
N THR A 182 -3.67 -12.76 -1.15
CA THR A 182 -2.73 -11.85 -1.79
C THR A 182 -1.99 -12.57 -2.89
N LEU A 183 -2.00 -12.00 -4.10
CA LEU A 183 -1.28 -12.54 -5.24
C LEU A 183 -0.29 -11.51 -5.79
N ASN A 184 0.88 -11.99 -6.23
CA ASN A 184 1.88 -11.15 -6.88
C ASN A 184 1.43 -10.78 -8.30
N ALA A 185 0.75 -9.64 -8.41
CA ALA A 185 0.18 -9.14 -9.66
C ALA A 185 1.26 -8.83 -10.72
N VAL A 186 2.42 -8.31 -10.33
CA VAL A 186 3.55 -8.05 -11.24
C VAL A 186 3.98 -9.35 -11.92
N ALA A 187 4.20 -10.40 -11.14
CA ALA A 187 4.57 -11.70 -11.67
C ALA A 187 3.47 -12.32 -12.55
N LEU A 188 2.19 -12.14 -12.22
CA LEU A 188 1.08 -12.57 -13.09
C LEU A 188 1.05 -11.81 -14.42
N LEU A 189 1.40 -10.53 -14.43
CA LEU A 189 1.47 -9.69 -15.64
C LEU A 189 2.66 -10.07 -16.54
N CYS A 190 3.77 -10.51 -15.95
CA CYS A 190 4.99 -10.87 -16.68
C CYS A 190 4.93 -12.23 -17.38
N GLY A 191 3.79 -12.92 -17.31
CA GLY A 191 3.58 -14.20 -17.99
C GLY A 191 4.41 -15.32 -17.36
N ASN A 192 5.24 -16.00 -18.14
CA ASN A 192 6.04 -17.11 -17.64
C ASN A 192 7.32 -16.61 -16.96
N ASN A 193 7.43 -16.81 -15.65
CA ASN A 193 8.58 -16.43 -14.84
C ASN A 193 8.75 -17.40 -13.67
N SER A 194 9.86 -17.29 -12.94
CA SER A 194 10.22 -18.20 -11.84
C SER A 194 9.25 -18.17 -10.64
N LEU A 195 8.44 -17.12 -10.49
CA LEU A 195 7.47 -16.98 -9.41
C LEU A 195 6.11 -17.60 -9.76
N ARG A 196 5.86 -17.89 -11.05
CA ARG A 196 4.56 -18.37 -11.55
C ARG A 196 4.08 -19.63 -10.82
N PHE A 197 4.98 -20.59 -10.62
CA PHE A 197 4.66 -21.85 -9.93
C PHE A 197 4.24 -21.62 -8.48
N GLY A 198 4.90 -20.69 -7.76
CA GLY A 198 4.54 -20.40 -6.38
C GLY A 198 3.18 -19.69 -6.28
N ILE A 199 2.86 -18.82 -7.23
CA ILE A 199 1.53 -18.18 -7.32
C ILE A 199 0.44 -19.24 -7.57
N GLU A 200 0.66 -20.15 -8.52
CA GLU A 200 -0.27 -21.26 -8.79
C GLU A 200 -0.46 -22.16 -7.56
N LYS A 201 0.63 -22.44 -6.84
CA LYS A 201 0.60 -23.24 -5.61
C LYS A 201 -0.27 -22.60 -4.52
N VAL A 202 -0.23 -21.29 -4.33
CA VAL A 202 -1.11 -20.59 -3.38
C VAL A 202 -2.56 -20.69 -3.84
N ILE A 203 -2.85 -20.39 -5.12
CA ILE A 203 -4.21 -20.47 -5.65
C ILE A 203 -4.81 -21.87 -5.49
N GLU A 204 -4.05 -22.92 -5.79
CA GLU A 204 -4.51 -24.31 -5.66
C GLU A 204 -4.69 -24.72 -4.19
N ARG A 205 -3.79 -24.27 -3.30
CA ARG A 205 -3.94 -24.53 -1.86
C ARG A 205 -5.23 -23.95 -1.34
N GLU A 206 -5.47 -22.66 -1.56
CA GLU A 206 -6.67 -21.99 -1.07
C GLU A 206 -7.93 -22.57 -1.72
N SER A 207 -7.88 -22.93 -3.02
CA SER A 207 -8.98 -23.61 -3.70
C SER A 207 -9.34 -24.98 -3.10
N LEU A 208 -8.36 -25.73 -2.58
CA LEU A 208 -8.58 -27.02 -1.93
C LEU A 208 -9.10 -26.86 -0.50
N GLU A 209 -8.65 -25.83 0.22
CA GLU A 209 -9.15 -25.53 1.57
C GLU A 209 -10.66 -25.21 1.51
N PHE A 210 -11.12 -24.41 0.53
CA PHE A 210 -12.55 -24.16 0.30
C PHE A 210 -13.37 -25.43 -0.03
N LEU A 211 -12.74 -26.46 -0.59
CA LEU A 211 -13.38 -27.74 -0.90
C LEU A 211 -13.53 -28.64 0.34
N ASN A 212 -12.56 -28.61 1.24
CA ASN A 212 -12.57 -29.46 2.43
C ASN A 212 -13.52 -28.92 3.51
N GLU A 213 -13.78 -27.61 3.54
CA GLU A 213 -14.77 -27.03 4.47
C GLU A 213 -16.23 -27.43 4.16
N THR A 214 -16.52 -27.83 2.91
CA THR A 214 -17.83 -28.39 2.54
C THR A 214 -17.98 -29.88 2.90
N GLY A 215 -16.89 -30.54 3.30
CA GLY A 215 -16.84 -31.93 3.72
C GLY A 215 -16.03 -32.10 4.98
N GLY A 216 -16.55 -31.63 6.12
CA GLY A 216 -15.81 -31.61 7.37
C GLY A 216 -15.20 -32.96 7.76
N ILE A 217 -13.97 -32.91 8.27
CA ILE A 217 -13.42 -33.70 9.39
C ILE A 217 -12.06 -33.10 9.75
N ASN A 218 -11.84 -32.92 11.05
CA ASN A 218 -10.61 -32.48 11.70
C ASN A 218 -9.34 -33.11 11.11
N ASP A 219 -8.36 -32.29 10.72
CA ASP A 219 -6.96 -32.67 10.83
C ASP A 219 -6.09 -31.43 11.14
N SER A 220 -5.64 -31.38 12.38
CA SER A 220 -4.68 -30.40 12.89
C SER A 220 -3.31 -30.67 12.27
N ILE A 221 -2.97 -29.96 11.20
CA ILE A 221 -1.59 -29.94 10.70
C ILE A 221 -0.81 -28.84 11.43
N ASN A 222 -0.05 -29.27 12.44
CA ASN A 222 0.99 -28.48 13.08
C ASN A 222 2.13 -28.21 12.08
N THR A 223 2.13 -27.06 11.42
CA THR A 223 3.36 -26.49 10.86
C THR A 223 3.90 -25.47 11.84
N THR A 224 4.79 -25.93 12.71
CA THR A 224 5.70 -25.11 13.48
C THR A 224 6.72 -24.47 12.54
N ASP A 225 6.61 -23.18 12.28
CA ASP A 225 7.75 -22.33 11.98
C ASP A 225 7.55 -20.98 12.69
N ALA A 226 8.22 -20.86 13.82
CA ALA A 226 8.17 -19.70 14.69
C ALA A 226 9.09 -18.60 14.16
N ASN A 227 8.50 -17.51 13.65
CA ASN A 227 9.01 -16.15 13.86
C ASN A 227 7.91 -15.13 13.52
N TYR A 228 7.42 -14.40 14.53
CA TYR A 228 6.21 -13.55 14.53
C TYR A 228 4.90 -14.32 14.25
N ASN A 229 4.46 -15.11 15.24
CA ASN A 229 3.17 -15.79 15.24
C ASN A 229 2.01 -14.78 15.28
N PHE A 230 1.54 -14.36 14.10
CA PHE A 230 0.20 -13.83 13.92
C PHE A 230 -0.80 -14.98 14.06
N MET A 231 -1.65 -14.92 15.09
CA MET A 231 -2.54 -16.01 15.48
C MET A 231 -3.86 -16.00 14.67
N TRP A 232 -3.76 -16.03 13.34
CA TRP A 232 -4.91 -16.07 12.41
C TRP A 232 -5.21 -17.47 11.92
N ARG A 233 -5.86 -18.33 12.71
CA ARG A 233 -6.60 -19.50 12.17
C ARG A 233 -7.71 -19.92 13.13
N VAL A 234 -8.91 -19.40 12.91
CA VAL A 234 -10.18 -20.05 13.26
C VAL A 234 -11.07 -19.91 12.05
N HIS A 235 -11.24 -21.01 11.32
CA HIS A 235 -11.95 -21.08 10.05
C HIS A 235 -13.46 -21.22 10.30
N SER A 236 -14.23 -20.19 9.96
CA SER A 236 -15.70 -20.32 9.87
C SER A 236 -16.32 -19.32 8.90
N MET A 237 -15.87 -19.33 7.63
CA MET A 237 -16.51 -18.52 6.59
C MET A 237 -17.99 -18.93 6.37
N PRO A 238 -18.92 -17.97 6.27
CA PRO A 238 -20.29 -18.25 5.85
C PRO A 238 -20.31 -18.83 4.43
N SER A 239 -21.05 -19.93 4.23
CA SER A 239 -21.17 -20.61 2.93
C SER A 239 -21.58 -19.65 1.81
N GLY A 240 -20.87 -19.70 0.68
CA GLY A 240 -21.13 -18.86 -0.50
C GLY A 240 -20.34 -17.55 -0.60
N SER A 241 -19.46 -17.23 0.34
CA SER A 241 -18.53 -16.09 0.25
C SER A 241 -17.14 -16.56 -0.20
N GLY A 242 -16.58 -15.92 -1.23
CA GLY A 242 -15.22 -16.20 -1.72
C GLY A 242 -14.20 -15.29 -1.03
N PRO A 243 -12.89 -15.56 -1.16
CA PRO A 243 -11.89 -14.72 -0.53
C PRO A 243 -11.84 -13.34 -1.18
N VAL A 244 -11.47 -12.34 -0.37
CA VAL A 244 -11.09 -11.02 -0.87
C VAL A 244 -9.72 -11.12 -1.51
N ILE A 245 -9.62 -10.82 -2.80
CA ILE A 245 -8.37 -10.92 -3.54
C ILE A 245 -7.63 -9.57 -3.51
N LEU A 246 -6.40 -9.57 -3.02
CA LEU A 246 -5.54 -8.39 -2.93
C LEU A 246 -4.47 -8.41 -4.03
N LEU A 247 -4.47 -7.36 -4.87
CA LEU A 247 -3.59 -7.20 -6.02
C LEU A 247 -3.13 -5.74 -6.14
N HIS A 248 -1.83 -5.52 -6.38
CA HIS A 248 -1.29 -4.20 -6.73
C HIS A 248 -0.92 -4.15 -8.21
N PHE A 249 -1.65 -3.38 -9.01
CA PHE A 249 -1.35 -3.23 -10.43
C PHE A 249 -0.41 -2.05 -10.69
N PRO A 250 0.64 -2.22 -11.51
CA PRO A 250 1.51 -1.13 -11.89
C PRO A 250 0.74 0.01 -12.56
N LEU A 251 0.84 1.23 -12.04
CA LEU A 251 0.14 2.40 -12.57
C LEU A 251 0.93 3.13 -13.67
N LYS A 252 2.24 2.92 -13.77
CA LYS A 252 3.11 3.62 -14.71
C LYS A 252 3.52 2.74 -15.88
N GLN A 253 3.45 3.30 -17.08
CA GLN A 253 4.06 2.71 -18.26
C GLN A 253 5.59 2.75 -18.10
N THR A 254 6.23 1.63 -17.82
CA THR A 254 7.70 1.55 -17.86
C THR A 254 8.14 1.55 -19.32
N GLY A 255 8.56 2.71 -19.81
CA GLY A 255 9.13 2.86 -21.15
C GLY A 255 10.49 2.19 -21.23
N ASN A 256 10.67 1.27 -22.16
CA ASN A 256 11.97 0.66 -22.46
C ASN A 256 12.67 1.49 -23.54
N GLN A 257 13.89 1.96 -23.27
CA GLN A 257 15.00 1.91 -24.23
C GLN A 257 16.34 1.94 -23.49
N ARG A 258 16.96 0.77 -23.35
CA ARG A 258 18.42 0.67 -23.41
C ARG A 258 18.83 0.86 -24.88
N GLN A 259 19.09 2.09 -25.28
CA GLN A 259 19.90 2.36 -26.46
C GLN A 259 20.94 3.43 -26.11
N GLY A 260 22.20 3.07 -26.32
CA GLY A 260 23.35 3.86 -25.89
C GLY A 260 23.37 5.25 -26.52
N GLY A 261 23.57 6.24 -25.67
CA GLY A 261 23.82 7.63 -26.04
C GLY A 261 24.17 8.37 -24.77
N ILE A 262 25.41 8.85 -24.68
CA ILE A 262 25.92 9.67 -23.58
C ILE A 262 25.01 10.89 -23.45
N ASP A 263 24.32 11.02 -22.32
CA ASP A 263 24.07 12.33 -21.71
C ASP A 263 23.66 12.17 -20.24
N THR A 264 24.59 12.56 -19.38
CA THR A 264 24.42 12.73 -17.95
C THR A 264 23.44 13.88 -17.69
N LEU A 265 22.15 13.59 -17.48
CA LEU A 265 21.22 14.57 -16.93
C LEU A 265 20.61 14.07 -15.63
N LYS A 266 21.14 14.63 -14.53
CA LYS A 266 20.67 14.49 -13.15
C LYS A 266 19.15 14.65 -13.10
N ARG A 267 18.46 13.60 -12.69
CA ARG A 267 17.02 13.60 -12.42
C ARG A 267 16.77 14.40 -11.13
N SER A 268 16.47 15.68 -11.29
CA SER A 268 16.13 16.60 -10.19
C SER A 268 14.65 16.44 -9.78
N PRO A 269 14.25 16.65 -8.50
CA PRO A 269 12.91 16.31 -8.00
C PRO A 269 11.78 17.31 -8.30
N ILE A 270 11.96 18.24 -9.24
CA ILE A 270 11.12 19.47 -9.32
C ILE A 270 9.92 19.34 -10.29
N SER A 271 9.76 18.24 -11.03
CA SER A 271 8.75 18.17 -12.10
C SER A 271 7.28 17.99 -11.65
N LEU A 272 6.95 18.13 -10.36
CA LEU A 272 5.55 18.04 -9.88
C LEU A 272 4.74 19.33 -10.12
N ILE A 273 5.38 20.46 -10.42
CA ILE A 273 4.69 21.75 -10.57
C ILE A 273 4.36 22.08 -12.04
N GLU A 274 4.97 21.40 -13.01
CA GLU A 274 4.84 21.74 -14.44
C GLU A 274 3.64 21.04 -15.12
N GLY A 275 2.98 20.10 -14.44
CA GLY A 275 1.85 19.32 -14.99
C GLY A 275 0.47 19.98 -14.92
N LEU A 276 0.36 21.22 -14.43
CA LEU A 276 -0.94 21.90 -14.25
C LEU A 276 -1.40 22.73 -15.46
N ASN A 277 -0.60 22.85 -16.53
CA ASN A 277 -0.87 23.82 -17.60
C ASN A 277 -0.89 23.27 -19.04
N GLU A 278 -0.93 21.96 -19.29
CA GLU A 278 -1.00 21.48 -20.68
C GLU A 278 -2.29 20.75 -21.02
N VAL A 279 -3.11 21.48 -21.78
CA VAL A 279 -4.32 21.08 -22.47
C VAL A 279 -4.01 20.01 -23.53
N SER A 280 -4.93 19.05 -23.60
CA SER A 280 -4.99 17.89 -24.49
C SER A 280 -4.63 18.19 -25.95
N LYS A 281 -3.71 17.39 -26.54
CA LYS A 281 -3.73 17.03 -27.97
C LYS A 281 -3.34 15.57 -28.20
N PRO A 282 -4.04 14.84 -29.10
CA PRO A 282 -3.76 13.45 -29.41
C PRO A 282 -2.91 13.29 -30.68
N ARG A 283 -1.92 12.40 -30.66
CA ARG A 283 -1.21 11.72 -31.78
C ARG A 283 0.04 11.04 -31.18
N GLU A 284 0.55 9.88 -31.60
CA GLU A 284 0.38 9.09 -32.81
C GLU A 284 0.87 7.65 -32.51
N HIS A 285 0.39 6.68 -33.29
CA HIS A 285 0.54 5.24 -33.06
C HIS A 285 1.78 4.70 -33.79
N ILE A 286 2.91 4.42 -33.11
CA ILE A 286 4.05 3.66 -33.70
C ILE A 286 4.78 2.84 -32.61
N GLY A 287 4.88 1.52 -32.81
CA GLY A 287 5.93 0.64 -32.26
C GLY A 287 5.56 -0.18 -31.01
N ALA A 288 5.48 -1.51 -31.16
CA ALA A 288 5.15 -2.47 -30.11
C ALA A 288 6.38 -2.82 -29.23
N GLY A 289 6.23 -2.74 -27.89
CA GLY A 289 7.16 -3.32 -26.90
C GLY A 289 7.19 -2.59 -25.54
N LEU A 290 7.02 -3.36 -24.45
CA LEU A 290 7.03 -3.03 -23.02
C LEU A 290 5.85 -2.18 -22.49
N TYR A 291 5.09 -2.76 -21.54
CA TYR A 291 3.79 -2.35 -20.99
C TYR A 291 2.92 -1.48 -21.94
N LYS A 292 1.98 -2.05 -22.69
CA LYS A 292 0.70 -1.32 -22.85
C LYS A 292 0.06 -1.36 -21.47
N LEU A 293 -0.38 -0.24 -20.90
CA LEU A 293 -1.20 -0.18 -19.67
C LEU A 293 -2.22 -1.33 -19.69
N ARG A 294 -1.87 -2.47 -19.10
CA ARG A 294 -2.79 -3.57 -18.87
C ARG A 294 -3.07 -3.46 -17.40
N HIS A 295 -3.98 -2.56 -17.04
CA HIS A 295 -4.62 -2.52 -15.72
C HIS A 295 -5.53 -3.74 -15.50
N THR A 296 -5.24 -4.84 -16.18
CA THR A 296 -6.03 -6.05 -16.29
C THR A 296 -5.03 -7.19 -16.42
N LEU A 297 -5.18 -8.21 -15.59
CA LEU A 297 -4.43 -9.45 -15.78
C LEU A 297 -4.73 -10.04 -17.17
N PRO A 298 -3.80 -10.84 -17.72
CA PRO A 298 -4.11 -11.69 -18.87
C PRO A 298 -5.38 -12.51 -18.61
N GLN A 299 -6.25 -12.63 -19.63
CA GLN A 299 -7.56 -13.29 -19.50
C GLN A 299 -7.44 -14.71 -18.91
N ASN A 300 -6.43 -15.48 -19.33
CA ASN A 300 -6.16 -16.80 -18.79
C ASN A 300 -5.85 -16.79 -17.28
N ALA A 301 -5.09 -15.79 -16.80
CA ALA A 301 -4.79 -15.63 -15.39
C ALA A 301 -6.03 -15.20 -14.60
N SER A 302 -6.82 -14.25 -15.12
CA SER A 302 -8.10 -13.86 -14.52
C SER A 302 -9.08 -15.01 -14.42
N GLU A 303 -9.29 -15.76 -15.51
CA GLU A 303 -10.20 -16.91 -15.53
C GLU A 303 -9.73 -18.02 -14.57
N TYR A 304 -8.42 -18.27 -14.51
CA TYR A 304 -7.85 -19.25 -13.58
C TYR A 304 -8.12 -18.87 -12.13
N ILE A 305 -7.80 -17.63 -11.74
CA ILE A 305 -8.03 -17.12 -10.38
C ILE A 305 -9.53 -17.19 -10.03
N LEU A 306 -10.40 -16.68 -10.92
CA LEU A 306 -11.83 -16.63 -10.66
C LEU A 306 -12.48 -18.02 -10.64
N ARG A 307 -11.95 -19.02 -11.35
CA ARG A 307 -12.45 -20.40 -11.29
C ARG A 307 -11.97 -21.14 -10.05
N ALA A 308 -10.71 -20.95 -9.68
CA ALA A 308 -10.10 -21.61 -8.53
C ALA A 308 -10.67 -21.05 -7.21
N LEU A 309 -10.72 -19.72 -7.07
CA LEU A 309 -11.15 -19.05 -5.84
C LEU A 309 -12.63 -18.63 -5.86
N LYS A 310 -13.43 -19.22 -6.74
CA LYS A 310 -14.86 -18.91 -6.79
C LYS A 310 -15.52 -19.36 -5.47
N PRO A 311 -16.36 -18.52 -4.84
CA PRO A 311 -17.27 -18.99 -3.81
C PRO A 311 -18.08 -20.19 -4.32
N ARG A 312 -18.10 -21.28 -3.55
CA ARG A 312 -18.87 -22.50 -3.86
C ARG A 312 -20.02 -22.66 -2.89
#